data_AF-A0A5D0UUW6-F1
#
_entry.id   AF-A0A5D0UUW6-F1
#
_cell.length_a   1.000
_cell.length_b   1.000
_cell.length_c   1.000
_cell.angle_alpha   90.00
_cell.angle_beta   90.00
_cell.angle_gamma   90.00
#
_symmetry.space_group_name_H-M   'P 1'
#
loop_
_entity.id
_entity.type
_entity.pdbx_description
1 polymer ?
#
loop_
_entity_poly.entity_id
_entity_poly.type
_entity_poly.pdbx_seq_one_letter_code
_entity_poly.pdbx_strand_id
1 'polypeptide(L)'
;MIWLAWRQHRRQALFTLLGFAALAALMIPIGLSMRHTFTELGLPDCVRQLADAGVARSTQDSCNAAFHRFTTRYGSLNLVAVLLLVLPMLVGLFWGAPLVAREVEHGTHRFVWTQGVGRTHWALVKFGLVGAATVIAAVCYGLGMSWWVSPLTQAAQQGRLGVIVFDLQGIVPIGYTLFAVALGIFAGTVWRKMLPAMAVTLVGFVGVRAAMATLARPHYQPAETLTFPIVGADGPRMDRGDWILASGVRNADGKMVLADSQIVCPPGTKGPDGRACGAELGLGPGAYNWQLYQPADRFWLFQSIETGIFVALAVILLYLAIRMIRRIA
;
A
#
# COMPACT_ATOMS: atom_id res chain seq x y z
N MET A 1 10.81 7.56 -35.49
CA MET A 1 10.36 8.02 -34.15
C MET A 1 10.92 7.18 -33.00
N ILE A 2 10.77 5.85 -33.01
CA ILE A 2 11.22 4.96 -31.92
C ILE A 2 12.70 5.13 -31.59
N TRP A 3 13.58 5.18 -32.60
CA TRP A 3 15.02 5.38 -32.40
C TRP A 3 15.39 6.73 -31.76
N LEU A 4 14.68 7.80 -32.13
CA LEU A 4 14.90 9.14 -31.56
C LEU A 4 14.39 9.21 -30.12
N ALA A 5 13.23 8.62 -29.84
CA ALA A 5 12.71 8.46 -28.48
C ALA A 5 13.69 7.66 -27.61
N TRP A 6 14.24 6.55 -28.13
CA TRP A 6 15.26 5.78 -27.43
C TRP A 6 16.50 6.61 -27.10
N ARG A 7 17.07 7.36 -28.07
CA ARG A 7 18.23 8.22 -27.83
C ARG A 7 17.96 9.30 -26.78
N GLN A 8 16.75 9.84 -26.74
CA GLN A 8 16.34 10.86 -25.78
C GLN A 8 16.17 10.27 -24.36
N HIS A 9 15.59 9.08 -24.25
CA HIS A 9 15.26 8.44 -22.97
C HIS A 9 16.34 7.48 -22.44
N ARG A 10 17.40 7.17 -23.21
CA ARG A 10 18.45 6.21 -22.78
C ARG A 10 19.11 6.51 -21.44
N ARG A 11 19.29 7.80 -21.09
CA ARG A 11 19.85 8.20 -19.79
C ARG A 11 18.86 7.93 -18.66
N GLN A 12 17.57 8.22 -18.89
CA GLN A 12 16.52 7.89 -17.92
C GLN A 12 16.41 6.39 -17.71
N ALA A 13 16.46 5.60 -18.79
CA ALA A 13 16.48 4.14 -18.73
C ALA A 13 17.69 3.61 -17.92
N LEU A 14 18.88 4.15 -18.16
CA LEU A 14 20.09 3.81 -17.39
C LEU A 14 19.92 4.13 -15.91
N PHE A 15 19.47 5.34 -15.56
CA PHE A 15 19.25 5.73 -14.16
C PHE A 15 18.19 4.88 -13.48
N THR A 16 17.13 4.47 -14.17
CA THR A 16 16.16 3.54 -13.60
C THR A 16 16.73 2.15 -13.41
N LEU A 17 17.53 1.64 -14.36
CA LEU A 17 18.19 0.35 -14.19
C LEU A 17 19.15 0.38 -12.99
N LEU A 18 19.93 1.45 -12.84
CA LEU A 18 20.79 1.66 -11.68
C LEU A 18 19.98 1.76 -10.37
N GLY A 19 18.84 2.48 -10.40
CA GLY A 19 17.94 2.57 -9.26
C GLY A 19 17.36 1.21 -8.86
N PHE A 20 16.90 0.41 -9.83
CA PHE A 20 16.43 -0.95 -9.60
C PHE A 20 17.55 -1.88 -9.11
N ALA A 21 18.77 -1.74 -9.64
CA ALA A 21 19.91 -2.51 -9.18
C ALA A 21 20.29 -2.16 -7.73
N ALA A 22 20.31 -0.87 -7.37
CA ALA A 22 20.54 -0.42 -6.00
C ALA A 22 19.43 -0.88 -5.06
N LEU A 23 18.18 -0.81 -5.50
CA LEU A 23 17.03 -1.33 -4.78
C LEU A 23 17.18 -2.84 -4.54
N ALA A 24 17.50 -3.61 -5.57
CA ALA A 24 17.72 -5.06 -5.45
C ALA A 24 18.89 -5.39 -4.52
N ALA A 25 20.00 -4.66 -4.61
CA ALA A 25 21.17 -4.83 -3.74
C ALA A 25 20.85 -4.56 -2.27
N LEU A 26 19.91 -3.65 -1.98
CA LEU A 26 19.41 -3.42 -0.63
C LEU A 26 18.39 -4.49 -0.19
N MET A 27 17.41 -4.78 -1.05
CA MET A 27 16.24 -5.58 -0.67
C MET A 27 16.56 -7.08 -0.59
N ILE A 28 17.36 -7.62 -1.51
CA ILE A 28 17.64 -9.07 -1.57
C ILE A 28 18.34 -9.56 -0.28
N PRO A 29 19.43 -8.95 0.20
CA PRO A 29 20.08 -9.39 1.44
C PRO A 29 19.17 -9.29 2.66
N ILE A 30 18.40 -8.22 2.78
CA ILE A 30 17.44 -8.03 3.88
C ILE A 30 16.33 -9.09 3.80
N GLY A 31 15.79 -9.35 2.61
CA GLY A 31 14.77 -10.36 2.38
C GLY A 31 15.24 -11.77 2.71
N LEU A 32 16.48 -12.12 2.35
CA LEU A 32 17.11 -13.39 2.70
C LEU A 32 17.35 -13.51 4.21
N SER A 33 17.88 -12.46 4.85
CA SER A 33 18.06 -12.41 6.30
C SER A 33 16.73 -12.60 7.04
N MET A 34 15.67 -11.90 6.63
CA MET A 34 14.34 -12.04 7.21
C MET A 34 13.84 -13.47 7.10
N ARG A 35 13.96 -14.10 5.93
CA ARG A 35 13.54 -15.50 5.73
C ARG A 35 14.34 -16.48 6.60
N HIS A 36 15.65 -16.28 6.70
CA HIS A 36 16.50 -17.10 7.56
C HIS A 36 16.10 -16.98 9.04
N THR A 37 15.96 -15.76 9.55
CA THR A 37 15.51 -15.54 10.94
C THR A 37 14.07 -16.02 11.16
N PHE A 38 13.21 -15.93 10.14
CA PHE A 38 11.85 -16.46 10.21
C PHE A 38 11.85 -17.99 10.38
N THR A 39 12.68 -18.71 9.65
CA THR A 39 12.87 -20.16 9.81
C THR A 39 13.56 -20.53 11.12
N GLU A 40 14.57 -19.77 11.54
CA GLU A 40 15.33 -19.99 12.77
C GLU A 40 14.46 -19.84 14.03
N LEU A 41 13.49 -18.93 14.01
CA LEU A 41 12.50 -18.74 15.07
C LEU A 41 11.36 -19.77 15.05
N GLY A 42 11.36 -20.73 14.11
CA GLY A 42 10.28 -21.72 13.98
C GLY A 42 8.94 -21.13 13.52
N LEU A 43 8.93 -19.92 12.96
CA LEU A 43 7.70 -19.23 12.58
C LEU A 43 6.88 -19.94 11.49
N PRO A 44 7.46 -20.67 10.51
CA PRO A 44 6.67 -21.45 9.56
C PRO A 44 5.76 -22.48 10.23
N ASP A 45 6.23 -23.14 11.29
CA ASP A 45 5.45 -24.12 12.03
C ASP A 45 4.40 -23.43 12.90
N CYS A 46 4.74 -22.30 13.50
CA CYS A 46 3.76 -21.46 14.21
C CYS A 46 2.62 -20.98 13.29
N VAL A 47 2.90 -20.57 12.05
CA VAL A 47 1.86 -20.17 11.08
C VAL A 47 0.90 -21.33 10.80
N ARG A 48 1.42 -22.56 10.68
CA ARG A 48 0.59 -23.75 10.46
C ARG A 48 -0.22 -24.13 11.69
N GLN A 49 0.42 -24.20 12.86
CA GLN A 49 -0.23 -24.60 14.11
C GLN A 49 -1.31 -23.61 14.55
N LEU A 50 -1.11 -22.31 14.32
CA LEU A 50 -2.10 -21.29 14.64
C LEU A 50 -3.30 -21.27 13.67
N ALA A 51 -3.22 -21.97 12.53
CA ALA A 51 -4.38 -22.16 11.65
C ALA A 51 -5.35 -23.22 12.20
N ASP A 52 -4.89 -24.08 13.11
CA ASP A 52 -5.72 -25.12 13.72
C ASP A 52 -6.50 -24.56 14.92
N ALA A 53 -7.84 -24.68 14.88
CA ALA A 53 -8.74 -24.15 15.91
C ALA A 53 -8.58 -24.80 17.30
N GLY A 54 -7.82 -25.90 17.41
CA GLY A 54 -7.61 -26.66 18.64
C GLY A 54 -6.22 -26.50 19.26
N VAL A 55 -5.43 -25.50 18.85
CA VAL A 55 -4.05 -25.35 19.33
C VAL A 55 -4.00 -25.06 20.84
N ALA A 56 -3.05 -25.66 21.54
CA ALA A 56 -2.85 -25.41 22.96
C ALA A 56 -2.44 -23.95 23.21
N ARG A 57 -2.96 -23.36 24.28
CA ARG A 57 -2.71 -21.95 24.62
C ARG A 57 -1.23 -21.63 24.87
N SER A 58 -0.48 -22.57 25.46
CA SER A 58 0.97 -22.45 25.63
C SER A 58 1.72 -22.36 24.31
N THR A 59 1.25 -23.06 23.28
CA THR A 59 1.78 -22.97 21.91
C THR A 59 1.45 -21.61 21.29
N GLN A 60 0.24 -21.12 21.51
CA GLN A 60 -0.16 -19.78 21.05
C GLN A 60 0.72 -18.69 21.67
N ASP A 61 0.98 -18.75 22.97
CA ASP A 61 1.82 -17.79 23.68
C ASP A 61 3.29 -17.83 23.22
N SER A 62 3.86 -19.03 23.06
CA SER A 62 5.23 -19.20 22.58
C SER A 62 5.41 -18.70 21.15
N CYS A 63 4.46 -19.00 20.27
CA CYS A 63 4.43 -18.48 18.92
C CYS A 63 4.30 -16.95 18.91
N ASN A 64 3.36 -16.38 19.66
CA ASN A 64 3.20 -14.93 19.76
C ASN A 64 4.48 -14.23 20.25
N ALA A 65 5.17 -14.81 21.24
CA ALA A 65 6.47 -14.30 21.68
C ALA A 65 7.54 -14.35 20.58
N ALA A 66 7.59 -15.44 19.79
CA ALA A 66 8.50 -15.56 18.65
C ALA A 66 8.20 -14.52 17.56
N PHE A 67 6.92 -14.29 17.24
CA PHE A 67 6.50 -13.23 16.32
C PHE A 67 6.88 -11.85 16.83
N HIS A 68 6.65 -11.56 18.12
CA HIS A 68 7.07 -10.29 18.73
C HIS A 68 8.57 -10.06 18.62
N ARG A 69 9.40 -11.09 18.86
CA ARG A 69 10.87 -10.98 18.66
C ARG A 69 11.22 -10.66 17.22
N PHE A 70 10.58 -11.31 16.26
CA PHE A 70 10.77 -11.05 14.83
C PHE A 70 10.38 -9.63 14.45
N THR A 71 9.16 -9.20 14.82
CA THR A 71 8.65 -7.86 14.49
C THR A 71 9.48 -6.76 15.15
N THR A 72 9.95 -6.96 16.39
CA THR A 72 10.82 -5.99 17.07
C THR A 72 12.18 -5.87 16.38
N ARG A 73 12.77 -7.00 15.97
CA ARG A 73 14.06 -7.01 15.25
C ARG A 73 13.99 -6.26 13.92
N TYR A 74 12.88 -6.39 13.20
CA TYR A 74 12.71 -5.80 11.86
C TYR A 74 11.82 -4.54 11.84
N GLY A 75 11.37 -4.05 12.99
CA GLY A 75 10.45 -2.91 13.09
C GLY A 75 11.04 -1.60 12.54
N SER A 76 12.37 -1.47 12.57
CA SER A 76 13.10 -0.32 11.99
C SER A 76 12.97 -0.24 10.46
N LEU A 77 12.59 -1.34 9.78
CA LEU A 77 12.36 -1.36 8.34
C LEU A 77 11.11 -0.58 7.91
N ASN A 78 10.27 -0.11 8.85
CA ASN A 78 9.16 0.79 8.53
C ASN A 78 9.62 2.07 7.83
N LEU A 79 10.80 2.61 8.16
CA LEU A 79 11.35 3.79 7.45
C LEU A 79 11.67 3.47 5.99
N VAL A 80 12.17 2.27 5.72
CA VAL A 80 12.42 1.78 4.36
C VAL A 80 11.09 1.59 3.63
N ALA A 81 10.06 1.06 4.29
CA ALA A 81 8.73 0.91 3.72
C ALA A 81 8.12 2.25 3.28
N VAL A 82 8.32 3.33 4.05
CA VAL A 82 7.87 4.69 3.67
C VAL A 82 8.59 5.18 2.41
N LEU A 83 9.91 4.98 2.30
CA LEU A 83 10.65 5.33 1.08
C LEU A 83 10.08 4.60 -0.15
N LEU A 84 9.76 3.32 0.02
CA LEU A 84 9.22 2.47 -1.05
C LEU A 84 7.81 2.89 -1.47
N LEU A 85 6.99 3.36 -0.54
CA LEU A 85 5.64 3.86 -0.78
C LEU A 85 5.63 5.05 -1.76
N VAL A 86 6.69 5.85 -1.72
CA VAL A 86 6.83 7.09 -2.50
C VAL A 86 7.38 6.82 -3.90
N LEU A 87 7.93 5.63 -4.17
CA LEU A 87 8.57 5.30 -5.44
C LEU A 87 7.63 5.43 -6.66
N PRO A 88 6.37 4.97 -6.63
CA PRO A 88 5.42 5.20 -7.72
C PRO A 88 5.22 6.68 -8.07
N MET A 89 5.18 7.53 -7.05
CA MET A 89 5.05 8.97 -7.21
C MET A 89 6.27 9.57 -7.89
N LEU A 90 7.49 9.15 -7.49
CA LEU A 90 8.74 9.61 -8.11
C LEU A 90 8.80 9.23 -9.59
N VAL A 91 8.33 8.03 -9.96
CA VAL A 91 8.22 7.62 -11.37
C VAL A 91 7.29 8.58 -12.11
N GLY A 92 6.11 8.88 -11.60
CA GLY A 92 5.21 9.86 -12.21
C GLY A 92 5.82 11.26 -12.35
N LEU A 93 6.53 11.71 -11.32
CA LEU A 93 7.16 13.01 -11.22
C LEU A 93 8.29 13.20 -12.25
N PHE A 94 9.15 12.20 -12.43
CA PHE A 94 10.35 12.31 -13.26
C PHE A 94 10.19 11.71 -14.66
N TRP A 95 9.28 10.76 -14.85
CA TRP A 95 9.00 10.17 -16.16
C TRP A 95 7.80 10.81 -16.84
N GLY A 96 6.69 10.97 -16.11
CA GLY A 96 5.44 11.48 -16.68
C GLY A 96 5.47 12.99 -16.91
N ALA A 97 5.75 13.78 -15.87
CA ALA A 97 5.65 15.24 -15.94
C ALA A 97 6.56 15.89 -17.01
N PRO A 98 7.85 15.51 -17.13
CA PRO A 98 8.73 16.09 -18.13
C PRO A 98 8.45 15.58 -19.55
N LEU A 99 7.69 14.49 -19.73
CA LEU A 99 7.52 13.84 -21.03
C LEU A 99 6.98 14.79 -22.10
N VAL A 100 6.02 15.63 -21.72
CA VAL A 100 5.47 16.66 -22.60
C VAL A 100 6.01 18.04 -22.22
N ALA A 101 6.00 18.39 -20.92
CA ALA A 101 6.38 19.72 -20.47
C ALA A 101 7.78 20.14 -20.96
N ARG A 102 8.75 19.22 -20.93
CA ARG A 102 10.13 19.51 -21.35
C ARG A 102 10.24 19.92 -22.81
N GLU A 103 9.47 19.27 -23.67
CA GLU A 103 9.53 19.51 -25.11
C GLU A 103 8.71 20.71 -25.55
N VAL A 104 7.64 20.99 -24.82
CA VAL A 104 6.88 22.22 -25.02
C VAL A 104 7.70 23.42 -24.56
N GLU A 105 8.33 23.33 -23.38
CA GLU A 105 9.15 24.39 -22.80
C GLU A 105 10.41 24.69 -23.64
N HIS A 106 11.07 23.67 -24.18
CA HIS A 106 12.23 23.85 -25.08
C HIS A 106 11.86 24.05 -26.56
N GLY A 107 10.57 24.04 -26.92
CA GLY A 107 10.12 24.23 -28.30
C GLY A 107 10.47 23.09 -29.28
N THR A 108 11.04 21.99 -28.81
CA THR A 108 11.50 20.87 -29.66
C THR A 108 10.37 20.17 -30.40
N HIS A 109 9.15 20.22 -29.86
CA HIS A 109 7.94 19.68 -30.49
C HIS A 109 7.67 20.29 -31.87
N ARG A 110 8.01 21.58 -32.09
CA ARG A 110 7.79 22.27 -33.37
C ARG A 110 8.60 21.65 -34.51
N PHE A 111 9.86 21.34 -34.26
CA PHE A 111 10.74 20.71 -35.26
C PHE A 111 10.28 19.30 -35.62
N VAL A 112 9.78 18.53 -34.65
CA VAL A 112 9.29 17.17 -34.92
C VAL A 112 7.99 17.19 -35.73
N TRP A 113 7.11 18.16 -35.47
CA TRP A 113 5.83 18.27 -36.19
C TRP A 113 5.98 18.79 -37.62
N THR A 114 7.02 19.56 -37.94
CA THR A 114 7.30 19.98 -39.33
C THR A 114 7.93 18.87 -40.18
N GLN A 115 8.49 17.83 -39.57
CA GLN A 115 9.10 16.68 -40.26
C GLN A 115 8.08 15.59 -40.67
N GLY A 116 6.81 15.94 -40.86
CA GLY A 116 5.76 15.02 -41.33
C GLY A 116 5.18 14.07 -40.26
N VAL A 117 5.55 14.23 -38.99
CA VAL A 117 5.01 13.42 -37.89
C VAL A 117 3.78 14.10 -37.28
N GLY A 118 2.60 13.49 -37.45
CA GLY A 118 1.36 14.00 -36.87
C GLY A 118 1.37 14.05 -35.33
N ARG A 119 0.69 15.05 -34.75
CA ARG A 119 0.61 15.29 -33.29
C ARG A 119 0.13 14.08 -32.49
N THR A 120 -0.87 13.36 -33.00
CA THR A 120 -1.45 12.19 -32.34
C THR A 120 -0.53 10.98 -32.41
N HIS A 121 0.09 10.71 -33.56
CA HIS A 121 1.05 9.63 -33.71
C HIS A 121 2.29 9.87 -32.82
N TRP A 122 2.78 11.12 -32.74
CA TRP A 122 3.84 11.51 -31.81
C TRP A 122 3.47 11.21 -30.35
N ALA A 123 2.26 11.59 -29.92
CA ALA A 123 1.80 11.37 -28.54
C ALA A 123 1.64 9.87 -28.25
N LEU A 124 1.00 9.11 -29.15
CA LEU A 124 0.75 7.68 -28.98
C LEU A 124 2.04 6.88 -28.87
N VAL A 125 3.03 7.16 -29.73
CA VAL A 125 4.32 6.45 -29.67
C VAL A 125 5.05 6.75 -28.36
N LYS A 126 5.03 8.00 -27.87
CA LYS A 126 5.70 8.36 -26.62
C LYS A 126 5.00 7.79 -25.39
N PHE A 127 3.69 7.97 -25.32
CA PHE A 127 2.90 7.49 -24.20
C PHE A 127 2.89 5.96 -24.17
N GLY A 128 2.84 5.31 -25.33
CA GLY A 128 2.96 3.86 -25.44
C GLY A 128 4.32 3.34 -24.97
N LEU A 129 5.42 3.96 -25.40
CA LEU A 129 6.77 3.54 -24.99
C LEU A 129 6.99 3.73 -23.49
N VAL A 130 6.67 4.91 -22.95
CA VAL A 130 6.83 5.20 -21.52
C VAL A 130 5.86 4.36 -20.70
N GLY A 131 4.61 4.25 -21.13
CA GLY A 131 3.59 3.41 -20.48
C GLY A 131 4.00 1.95 -20.40
N ALA A 132 4.48 1.36 -21.50
CA ALA A 132 4.96 -0.02 -21.51
C ALA A 132 6.15 -0.22 -20.55
N ALA A 133 7.12 0.69 -20.57
CA ALA A 133 8.25 0.65 -19.65
C ALA A 133 7.80 0.80 -18.18
N THR A 134 6.82 1.67 -17.90
CA THR A 134 6.22 1.83 -16.57
C THR A 134 5.51 0.56 -16.12
N VAL A 135 4.72 -0.09 -16.97
CA VAL A 135 4.05 -1.37 -16.64
C VAL A 135 5.09 -2.42 -16.25
N ILE A 136 6.13 -2.60 -17.05
CA ILE A 136 7.19 -3.58 -16.77
C ILE A 136 7.88 -3.28 -15.44
N ALA A 137 8.29 -2.02 -15.24
CA ALA A 137 8.93 -1.58 -14.00
C ALA A 137 8.03 -1.79 -12.78
N ALA A 138 6.74 -1.47 -12.90
CA ALA A 138 5.76 -1.60 -11.84
C ALA A 138 5.46 -3.06 -11.48
N VAL A 139 5.38 -3.95 -12.48
CA VAL A 139 5.21 -5.39 -12.27
C VAL A 139 6.43 -5.97 -11.57
N CYS A 140 7.64 -5.66 -12.05
CA CYS A 140 8.89 -6.11 -11.40
C CYS A 140 8.97 -5.61 -9.95
N TYR A 141 8.63 -4.33 -9.72
CA TYR A 141 8.57 -3.75 -8.39
C TYR A 141 7.53 -4.43 -7.50
N GLY A 142 6.30 -4.60 -7.96
CA GLY A 142 5.21 -5.21 -7.18
C GLY A 142 5.49 -6.67 -6.82
N LEU A 143 6.07 -7.45 -7.74
CA LEU A 143 6.49 -8.83 -7.48
C LEU A 143 7.66 -8.87 -6.48
N GLY A 144 8.68 -8.03 -6.68
CA GLY A 144 9.83 -7.94 -5.77
C GLY A 144 9.43 -7.54 -4.37
N MET A 145 8.53 -6.56 -4.24
CA MET A 145 7.99 -6.12 -2.95
C MET A 145 7.13 -7.19 -2.29
N SER A 146 6.27 -7.87 -3.05
CA SER A 146 5.44 -8.97 -2.53
C SER A 146 6.32 -10.10 -2.00
N TRP A 147 7.43 -10.41 -2.68
CA TRP A 147 8.41 -11.38 -2.20
C TRP A 147 9.13 -10.90 -0.94
N TRP A 148 9.53 -9.64 -0.89
CA TRP A 148 10.30 -9.10 0.24
C TRP A 148 9.48 -8.96 1.53
N VAL A 149 8.23 -8.47 1.41
CA VAL A 149 7.32 -8.22 2.54
C VAL A 149 6.71 -9.52 3.11
N SER A 150 6.71 -10.62 2.37
CA SER A 150 5.99 -11.85 2.74
C SER A 150 6.23 -12.34 4.19
N PRO A 151 7.47 -12.41 4.71
CA PRO A 151 7.72 -12.82 6.10
C PRO A 151 7.14 -11.82 7.11
N LEU A 152 7.19 -10.51 6.82
CA LEU A 152 6.62 -9.47 7.68
C LEU A 152 5.10 -9.58 7.72
N THR A 153 4.44 -9.87 6.60
CA THR A 153 2.97 -10.03 6.58
C THR A 153 2.49 -11.27 7.33
N GLN A 154 3.26 -12.35 7.31
CA GLN A 154 2.92 -13.56 8.07
C GLN A 154 3.17 -13.37 9.56
N ALA A 155 4.13 -12.51 9.92
CA ALA A 155 4.44 -12.19 11.29
C ALA A 155 3.54 -11.11 11.92
N ALA A 156 2.99 -10.19 11.11
CA ALA A 156 2.20 -9.08 11.58
C ALA A 156 0.77 -9.48 11.96
N GLN A 157 0.24 -8.88 13.02
CA GLN A 157 -1.13 -9.10 13.49
C GLN A 157 -2.19 -8.65 12.46
N GLN A 158 -2.04 -7.44 11.88
CA GLN A 158 -2.91 -6.91 10.83
C GLN A 158 -2.56 -7.42 9.41
N GLY A 159 -1.56 -8.30 9.30
CA GLY A 159 -1.11 -8.95 8.07
C GLY A 159 -1.07 -8.07 6.81
N ARG A 160 -1.79 -8.48 5.77
CA ARG A 160 -1.66 -7.95 4.40
C ARG A 160 -2.52 -6.72 4.12
N LEU A 161 -3.58 -6.49 4.90
CA LEU A 161 -4.51 -5.38 4.74
C LEU A 161 -4.08 -4.12 5.51
N GLY A 162 -3.06 -4.22 6.39
CA GLY A 162 -2.50 -3.07 7.08
C GLY A 162 -2.08 -1.95 6.12
N VAL A 163 -2.28 -0.69 6.54
CA VAL A 163 -2.21 0.51 5.67
C VAL A 163 -0.96 0.56 4.80
N ILE A 164 0.23 0.41 5.40
CA ILE A 164 1.50 0.50 4.67
C ILE A 164 1.70 -0.70 3.74
N VAL A 165 1.41 -1.90 4.23
CA VAL A 165 1.73 -3.15 3.54
C VAL A 165 0.81 -3.36 2.34
N PHE A 166 -0.48 -3.02 2.48
CA PHE A 166 -1.45 -3.07 1.38
C PHE A 166 -0.98 -2.27 0.16
N ASP A 167 -0.37 -1.11 0.38
CA ASP A 167 0.07 -0.19 -0.68
C ASP A 167 1.39 -0.58 -1.35
N LEU A 168 2.15 -1.50 -0.76
CA LEU A 168 3.47 -1.91 -1.22
C LEU A 168 3.48 -3.25 -1.97
N GLN A 169 2.46 -4.09 -1.75
CA GLN A 169 2.42 -5.46 -2.29
C GLN A 169 1.23 -5.67 -3.22
N GLY A 170 1.25 -6.79 -3.96
CA GLY A 170 0.18 -7.16 -4.85
C GLY A 170 0.16 -6.33 -6.14
N ILE A 171 -1.04 -6.03 -6.62
CA ILE A 171 -1.27 -5.39 -7.91
C ILE A 171 -1.52 -3.87 -7.80
N VAL A 172 -1.89 -3.39 -6.61
CA VAL A 172 -2.16 -1.98 -6.34
C VAL A 172 -1.00 -1.03 -6.68
N PRO A 173 0.28 -1.36 -6.38
CA PRO A 173 1.42 -0.53 -6.81
C PRO A 173 1.47 -0.30 -8.32
N ILE A 174 0.96 -1.24 -9.13
CA ILE A 174 0.87 -1.10 -10.59
C ILE A 174 -0.17 -0.04 -10.94
N GLY A 175 -1.33 -0.04 -10.29
CA GLY A 175 -2.32 1.03 -10.46
C GLY A 175 -1.75 2.40 -10.09
N TYR A 176 -1.07 2.50 -8.94
CA TYR A 176 -0.47 3.76 -8.48
C TYR A 176 0.59 4.30 -9.42
N THR A 177 1.51 3.46 -9.90
CA THR A 177 2.57 3.87 -10.84
C THR A 177 1.98 4.36 -12.16
N LEU A 178 1.01 3.63 -12.71
CA LEU A 178 0.31 4.02 -13.95
C LEU A 178 -0.42 5.35 -13.79
N PHE A 179 -1.16 5.52 -12.69
CA PHE A 179 -1.83 6.77 -12.38
C PHE A 179 -0.84 7.92 -12.19
N ALA A 180 0.26 7.72 -11.46
CA ALA A 180 1.28 8.76 -11.24
C ALA A 180 1.88 9.24 -12.57
N VAL A 181 2.20 8.31 -13.48
CA VAL A 181 2.72 8.65 -14.81
C VAL A 181 1.67 9.34 -15.67
N ALA A 182 0.43 8.86 -15.69
CA ALA A 182 -0.65 9.47 -16.44
C ALA A 182 -0.99 10.89 -15.95
N LEU A 183 -1.04 11.08 -14.63
CA LEU A 183 -1.17 12.39 -14.00
C LEU A 183 0.01 13.29 -14.36
N GLY A 184 1.23 12.73 -14.31
CA GLY A 184 2.47 13.29 -14.84
C GLY A 184 2.28 13.93 -16.20
N ILE A 185 1.94 13.07 -17.15
CA ILE A 185 1.74 13.43 -18.56
C ILE A 185 0.66 14.49 -18.70
N PHE A 186 -0.49 14.30 -18.05
CA PHE A 186 -1.61 15.24 -18.11
C PHE A 186 -1.21 16.62 -17.59
N ALA A 187 -0.63 16.72 -16.39
CA ALA A 187 -0.15 17.99 -15.84
C ALA A 187 0.92 18.62 -16.75
N GLY A 188 1.82 17.81 -17.30
CA GLY A 188 2.83 18.27 -18.26
C GLY A 188 2.23 18.85 -19.54
N THR A 189 1.12 18.28 -20.03
CA THR A 189 0.38 18.85 -21.17
C THR A 189 -0.30 20.17 -20.81
N VAL A 190 -0.89 20.29 -19.61
CA VAL A 190 -1.70 21.44 -19.19
C VAL A 190 -0.84 22.66 -18.91
N TRP A 191 0.17 22.52 -18.06
CA TRP A 191 1.01 23.64 -17.63
C TRP A 191 2.11 23.99 -18.61
N ARG A 192 2.53 23.05 -19.48
CA ARG A 192 3.57 23.26 -20.50
C ARG A 192 4.93 23.73 -19.94
N LYS A 193 5.12 23.66 -18.62
CA LYS A 193 6.35 23.98 -17.89
C LYS A 193 6.65 22.84 -16.93
N MET A 194 7.91 22.46 -16.80
CA MET A 194 8.32 21.30 -15.99
C MET A 194 8.02 21.46 -14.51
N LEU A 195 8.43 22.59 -13.90
CA LEU A 195 8.29 22.78 -12.46
C LEU A 195 6.82 22.79 -11.99
N PRO A 196 5.89 23.53 -12.61
CA PRO A 196 4.48 23.48 -12.22
C PRO A 196 3.85 22.11 -12.45
N ALA A 197 4.20 21.43 -13.55
CA ALA A 197 3.71 20.08 -13.82
C ALA A 197 4.14 19.10 -12.73
N MET A 198 5.40 19.16 -12.28
CA MET A 198 5.90 18.33 -11.19
C MET A 198 5.20 18.63 -9.84
N ALA A 199 4.93 19.91 -9.53
CA ALA A 199 4.22 20.26 -8.31
C ALA A 199 2.78 19.72 -8.31
N VAL A 200 2.07 19.86 -9.42
CA VAL A 200 0.68 19.36 -9.56
C VAL A 200 0.63 17.84 -9.46
N THR A 201 1.62 17.14 -9.99
CA THR A 201 1.64 15.66 -9.96
C THR A 201 1.95 15.14 -8.59
N LEU A 202 2.86 15.79 -7.87
CA LEU A 202 3.14 15.52 -6.46
C LEU A 202 1.87 15.67 -5.60
N VAL A 203 1.27 16.86 -5.62
CA VAL A 203 0.11 17.18 -4.78
C VAL A 203 -1.11 16.36 -5.18
N GLY A 204 -1.37 16.23 -6.48
CA GLY A 204 -2.50 15.45 -6.99
C GLY A 204 -2.36 13.95 -6.68
N PHE A 205 -1.16 13.39 -6.80
CA PHE A 205 -0.92 11.99 -6.45
C PHE A 205 -1.17 11.75 -4.96
N VAL A 206 -0.53 12.54 -4.10
CA VAL A 206 -0.68 12.42 -2.63
C VAL A 206 -2.13 12.63 -2.21
N GLY A 207 -2.80 13.65 -2.76
CA GLY A 207 -4.20 13.96 -2.44
C GLY A 207 -5.15 12.82 -2.81
N VAL A 208 -5.04 12.28 -4.03
CA VAL A 208 -5.90 11.15 -4.47
C VAL A 208 -5.59 9.88 -3.69
N ARG A 209 -4.31 9.59 -3.42
CA ARG A 209 -3.88 8.47 -2.59
C ARG A 209 -4.42 8.54 -1.17
N ALA A 210 -4.34 9.72 -0.55
CA ALA A 210 -4.83 9.94 0.80
C ALA A 210 -6.36 9.79 0.85
N ALA A 211 -7.07 10.43 -0.09
CA ALA A 211 -8.52 10.32 -0.20
C ALA A 211 -8.99 8.87 -0.42
N MET A 212 -8.29 8.10 -1.27
CA MET A 212 -8.63 6.70 -1.48
C MET A 212 -8.45 5.87 -0.20
N ALA A 213 -7.32 6.04 0.48
CA ALA A 213 -6.99 5.28 1.69
C ALA A 213 -7.92 5.61 2.87
N THR A 214 -8.34 6.87 3.03
CA THR A 214 -9.14 7.30 4.19
C THR A 214 -10.65 7.28 3.94
N LEU A 215 -11.09 7.60 2.72
CA LEU A 215 -12.53 7.75 2.42
C LEU A 215 -13.10 6.52 1.72
N ALA A 216 -12.39 5.95 0.75
CA ALA A 216 -12.94 4.90 -0.10
C ALA A 216 -12.65 3.49 0.44
N ARG A 217 -11.39 3.19 0.78
CA ARG A 217 -10.95 1.84 1.16
C ARG A 217 -11.70 1.23 2.34
N PRO A 218 -12.00 1.97 3.44
CA PRO A 218 -12.80 1.42 4.54
C PRO A 218 -14.21 0.98 4.11
N HIS A 219 -14.73 1.52 3.00
CA HIS A 219 -16.11 1.37 2.53
C HIS A 219 -16.24 0.53 1.25
N TYR A 220 -15.20 -0.17 0.78
CA TYR A 220 -15.31 -1.06 -0.39
C TYR A 220 -16.29 -2.22 -0.17
N GLN A 221 -16.39 -2.69 1.07
CA GLN A 221 -17.36 -3.71 1.52
C GLN A 221 -17.81 -3.37 2.93
N PRO A 222 -19.03 -3.76 3.35
CA PRO A 222 -19.46 -3.62 4.74
C PRO A 222 -18.50 -4.36 5.68
N ALA A 223 -17.99 -3.65 6.69
CA ALA A 223 -17.10 -4.24 7.68
C ALA A 223 -17.88 -5.17 8.63
N GLU A 224 -17.19 -6.17 9.17
CA GLU A 224 -17.76 -7.14 10.11
C GLU A 224 -17.49 -6.73 11.55
N THR A 225 -18.37 -7.17 12.46
CA THR A 225 -18.26 -6.86 13.88
C THR A 225 -17.91 -8.10 14.67
N LEU A 226 -16.81 -8.05 15.42
CA LEU A 226 -16.44 -9.06 16.39
C LEU A 226 -16.73 -8.53 17.80
N THR A 227 -17.37 -9.36 18.61
CA THR A 227 -17.58 -9.07 20.04
C THR A 227 -17.11 -10.22 20.89
N PHE A 228 -16.39 -9.92 21.97
CA PHE A 228 -15.91 -10.92 22.91
C PHE A 228 -15.94 -10.39 24.34
N PRO A 229 -16.13 -11.26 25.36
CA PRO A 229 -16.29 -10.81 26.73
C PRO A 229 -15.01 -10.18 27.28
N ILE A 230 -15.16 -9.26 28.24
CA ILE A 230 -14.00 -8.69 28.97
C ILE A 230 -13.38 -9.67 29.96
N VAL A 231 -14.19 -10.62 30.48
CA VAL A 231 -13.74 -11.68 31.38
C VAL A 231 -13.75 -12.99 30.61
N GLY A 232 -12.60 -13.64 30.52
CA GLY A 232 -12.52 -14.90 29.79
C GLY A 232 -11.11 -15.46 29.74
N ALA A 233 -11.05 -16.76 29.51
CA ALA A 233 -9.81 -17.44 29.16
C ALA A 233 -9.51 -17.34 27.66
N ASP A 234 -10.34 -16.71 26.83
CA ASP A 234 -10.05 -16.60 25.41
C ASP A 234 -9.91 -15.11 25.08
N GLY A 235 -8.74 -14.71 24.58
CA GLY A 235 -8.59 -13.43 23.87
C GLY A 235 -9.35 -13.49 22.54
N PRO A 236 -9.34 -12.41 21.75
CA PRO A 236 -9.97 -12.43 20.43
C PRO A 236 -9.42 -13.59 19.60
N ARG A 237 -10.29 -14.50 19.15
CA ARG A 237 -10.00 -15.44 18.06
C ARG A 237 -10.11 -14.68 16.75
N MET A 238 -9.21 -13.73 16.56
CA MET A 238 -9.06 -13.06 15.28
C MET A 238 -8.14 -13.89 14.40
N ASP A 239 -8.54 -14.05 13.15
CA ASP A 239 -7.65 -14.58 12.14
C ASP A 239 -6.55 -13.55 11.89
N ARG A 240 -5.32 -14.03 11.78
CA ARG A 240 -4.20 -13.16 11.47
C ARG A 240 -4.39 -12.55 10.09
N GLY A 241 -4.23 -11.24 10.00
CA GLY A 241 -4.39 -10.50 8.75
C GLY A 241 -5.67 -9.68 8.66
N ASP A 242 -6.54 -9.78 9.65
CA ASP A 242 -7.71 -8.92 9.76
C ASP A 242 -7.30 -7.46 9.97
N TRP A 243 -7.95 -6.57 9.23
CA TRP A 243 -7.69 -5.13 9.34
C TRP A 243 -8.71 -4.51 10.28
N ILE A 244 -8.24 -4.03 11.43
CA ILE A 244 -9.07 -3.37 12.44
C ILE A 244 -9.30 -1.92 12.02
N LEU A 245 -10.56 -1.55 11.82
CA LEU A 245 -10.99 -0.19 11.48
C LEU A 245 -11.28 0.61 12.75
N ALA A 246 -11.93 -0.02 13.72
CA ALA A 246 -12.26 0.58 15.00
C ALA A 246 -12.29 -0.50 16.07
N SER A 247 -11.91 -0.14 17.29
CA SER A 247 -12.03 -1.01 18.46
C SER A 247 -12.51 -0.23 19.67
N GLY A 248 -13.08 -0.91 20.65
CA GLY A 248 -13.47 -0.28 21.90
C GLY A 248 -14.17 -1.25 22.84
N VAL A 249 -14.40 -0.77 24.05
CA VAL A 249 -15.15 -1.50 25.09
C VAL A 249 -16.52 -0.86 25.23
N ARG A 250 -17.56 -1.70 25.18
CA ARG A 250 -18.96 -1.29 25.33
C ARG A 250 -19.54 -1.87 26.62
N ASN A 251 -20.44 -1.11 27.24
CA ASN A 251 -21.27 -1.59 28.35
C ASN A 251 -22.35 -2.55 27.84
N ALA A 252 -23.04 -3.21 28.78
CA ALA A 252 -24.17 -4.11 28.47
C ALA A 252 -25.26 -3.43 27.61
N ASP A 253 -25.46 -2.12 27.77
CA ASP A 253 -26.39 -1.32 26.96
C ASP A 253 -25.86 -0.97 25.56
N GLY A 254 -24.69 -1.47 25.17
CA GLY A 254 -24.05 -1.22 23.86
C GLY A 254 -23.36 0.14 23.72
N LYS A 255 -23.41 1.00 24.76
CA LYS A 255 -22.73 2.30 24.80
C LYS A 255 -21.21 2.11 24.88
N MET A 256 -20.47 2.79 23.99
CA MET A 256 -19.00 2.79 24.03
C MET A 256 -18.51 3.57 25.26
N VAL A 257 -17.66 2.93 26.05
CA VAL A 257 -17.10 3.49 27.29
C VAL A 257 -15.64 3.85 27.08
N LEU A 258 -14.87 2.97 26.44
CA LEU A 258 -13.53 3.29 25.96
C LEU A 258 -13.44 3.05 24.44
N ALA A 259 -12.92 4.03 23.72
CA ALA A 259 -12.52 3.89 22.32
C ALA A 259 -11.07 3.38 22.22
N ASP A 260 -10.73 2.75 21.11
CA ASP A 260 -9.38 2.31 20.72
C ASP A 260 -8.64 1.51 21.80
N SER A 261 -9.40 0.70 22.55
CA SER A 261 -8.87 -0.12 23.63
C SER A 261 -9.61 -1.45 23.73
N GLN A 262 -8.94 -2.38 24.39
CA GLN A 262 -9.46 -3.70 24.70
C GLN A 262 -9.09 -4.06 26.14
N ILE A 263 -9.97 -4.78 26.81
CA ILE A 263 -9.79 -5.26 28.18
C ILE A 263 -9.94 -6.78 28.17
N VAL A 264 -8.91 -7.48 28.64
CA VAL A 264 -8.93 -8.93 28.79
C VAL A 264 -8.51 -9.26 30.21
N CYS A 265 -9.44 -9.80 30.98
CA CYS A 265 -9.23 -10.16 32.37
C CYS A 265 -9.28 -11.69 32.52
N PRO A 266 -8.25 -12.32 33.12
CA PRO A 266 -8.31 -13.75 33.43
C PRO A 266 -9.50 -14.06 34.36
N PRO A 267 -10.10 -15.25 34.24
CA PRO A 267 -11.23 -15.65 35.08
C PRO A 267 -10.91 -15.52 36.57
N GLY A 268 -11.82 -14.91 37.33
CA GLY A 268 -11.68 -14.76 38.78
C GLY A 268 -10.74 -13.63 39.23
N THR A 269 -10.16 -12.86 38.31
CA THR A 269 -9.35 -11.68 38.69
C THR A 269 -10.25 -10.51 39.11
N LYS A 270 -9.81 -9.81 40.16
CA LYS A 270 -10.43 -8.59 40.67
C LYS A 270 -9.48 -7.42 40.43
N GLY A 271 -10.02 -6.22 40.30
CA GLY A 271 -9.21 -5.00 40.25
C GLY A 271 -8.45 -4.76 41.56
N PRO A 272 -7.51 -3.80 41.58
CA PRO A 272 -6.76 -3.41 42.78
C PRO A 272 -7.67 -3.14 44.00
N ASP A 273 -8.86 -2.59 43.75
CA ASP A 273 -9.88 -2.28 44.78
C ASP A 273 -10.76 -3.48 45.19
N GLY A 274 -10.48 -4.69 44.68
CA GLY A 274 -11.29 -5.89 44.93
C GLY A 274 -12.63 -5.95 44.19
N ARG A 275 -12.94 -4.95 43.36
CA ARG A 275 -14.13 -4.89 42.49
C ARG A 275 -13.94 -5.75 41.23
N ALA A 276 -15.03 -6.02 40.51
CA ALA A 276 -14.98 -6.74 39.23
C ALA A 276 -14.07 -6.02 38.21
N CYS A 277 -13.41 -6.78 37.36
CA CYS A 277 -12.50 -6.21 36.36
C CYS A 277 -13.22 -5.17 35.47
N GLY A 278 -12.62 -3.99 35.32
CA GLY A 278 -13.21 -2.89 34.56
C GLY A 278 -14.20 -2.00 35.34
N ALA A 279 -14.57 -2.34 36.58
CA ALA A 279 -15.52 -1.55 37.36
C ALA A 279 -15.02 -0.12 37.67
N GLU A 280 -13.70 0.08 37.77
CA GLU A 280 -13.07 1.41 37.90
C GLU A 280 -13.32 2.31 36.68
N LEU A 281 -13.52 1.70 35.51
CA LEU A 281 -13.79 2.37 34.24
C LEU A 281 -15.31 2.56 34.00
N GLY A 282 -16.14 2.28 35.01
CA GLY A 282 -17.60 2.32 34.88
C GLY A 282 -18.19 1.15 34.07
N LEU A 283 -17.42 0.06 33.91
CA LEU A 283 -17.88 -1.15 33.23
C LEU A 283 -18.66 -2.03 34.20
N GLY A 284 -19.91 -2.32 33.85
CA GLY A 284 -20.79 -3.22 34.60
C GLY A 284 -20.70 -4.68 34.14
N PRO A 285 -21.41 -5.60 34.83
CA PRO A 285 -21.62 -6.95 34.35
C PRO A 285 -22.20 -6.93 32.92
N GLY A 286 -21.66 -7.75 32.02
CA GLY A 286 -22.09 -7.79 30.61
C GLY A 286 -21.40 -6.79 29.68
N ALA A 287 -20.40 -6.04 30.17
CA ALA A 287 -19.50 -5.30 29.28
C ALA A 287 -18.72 -6.25 28.35
N TYR A 288 -18.44 -5.79 27.13
CA TYR A 288 -17.79 -6.59 26.10
C TYR A 288 -16.85 -5.74 25.25
N ASN A 289 -15.81 -6.37 24.72
CA ASN A 289 -14.96 -5.78 23.69
C ASN A 289 -15.69 -5.84 22.35
N TRP A 290 -15.59 -4.78 21.57
CA TRP A 290 -16.18 -4.64 20.25
C TRP A 290 -15.11 -4.18 19.26
N GLN A 291 -15.08 -4.81 18.10
CA GLN A 291 -14.17 -4.46 17.02
C GLN A 291 -14.93 -4.45 15.69
N LEU A 292 -14.63 -3.45 14.88
CA LEU A 292 -15.04 -3.36 13.49
C LEU A 292 -13.81 -3.68 12.63
N TYR A 293 -13.91 -4.70 11.79
CA TYR A 293 -12.77 -5.18 11.02
C TYR A 293 -13.15 -5.59 9.59
N GLN A 294 -12.14 -5.65 8.74
CA GLN A 294 -12.23 -6.25 7.40
C GLN A 294 -11.49 -7.59 7.41
N PRO A 295 -12.19 -8.70 7.11
CA PRO A 295 -11.59 -10.02 6.99
C PRO A 295 -10.41 -10.09 6.01
N ALA A 296 -9.38 -10.86 6.37
CA ALA A 296 -8.14 -10.99 5.60
C ALA A 296 -8.31 -11.55 4.17
N ASP A 297 -9.32 -12.39 3.94
CA ASP A 297 -9.63 -13.02 2.65
C ASP A 297 -10.03 -11.99 1.57
N ARG A 298 -10.56 -10.83 1.99
CA ARG A 298 -10.95 -9.73 1.11
C ARG A 298 -9.77 -9.00 0.45
N PHE A 299 -8.53 -9.35 0.81
CA PHE A 299 -7.33 -8.70 0.30
C PHE A 299 -7.30 -8.55 -1.23
N TRP A 300 -7.54 -9.63 -1.97
CA TRP A 300 -7.46 -9.59 -3.44
C TRP A 300 -8.60 -8.79 -4.07
N LEU A 301 -9.80 -8.84 -3.46
CA LEU A 301 -10.94 -8.02 -3.88
C LEU A 301 -10.57 -6.53 -3.75
N PHE A 302 -10.07 -6.11 -2.58
CA PHE A 302 -9.72 -4.71 -2.31
C PHE A 302 -8.59 -4.24 -3.23
N GLN A 303 -7.59 -5.09 -3.44
CA GLN A 303 -6.51 -4.83 -4.39
C GLN A 303 -7.03 -4.62 -5.80
N SER A 304 -7.96 -5.45 -6.26
CA SER A 304 -8.54 -5.36 -7.60
C SER A 304 -9.39 -4.09 -7.80
N ILE A 305 -10.20 -3.73 -6.81
CA ILE A 305 -11.04 -2.52 -6.84
C ILE A 305 -10.14 -1.28 -6.93
N GLU A 306 -9.18 -1.16 -6.02
CA GLU A 306 -8.31 0.01 -5.96
C GLU A 306 -7.42 0.12 -7.21
N THR A 307 -6.84 -0.99 -7.67
CA THR A 307 -6.11 -1.02 -8.94
C THR A 307 -6.99 -0.60 -10.11
N GLY A 308 -8.22 -1.12 -10.18
CA GLY A 308 -9.17 -0.79 -11.24
C GLY A 308 -9.51 0.71 -11.28
N ILE A 309 -9.73 1.33 -10.11
CA ILE A 309 -9.98 2.77 -10.01
C ILE A 309 -8.77 3.57 -10.52
N PHE A 310 -7.56 3.26 -10.06
CA PHE A 310 -6.36 4.00 -10.48
C PHE A 310 -6.03 3.80 -11.97
N VAL A 311 -6.25 2.60 -12.51
CA VAL A 311 -6.12 2.33 -13.95
C VAL A 311 -7.16 3.11 -14.75
N ALA A 312 -8.42 3.14 -14.31
CA ALA A 312 -9.47 3.92 -14.96
C ALA A 312 -9.13 5.42 -14.97
N LEU A 313 -8.69 5.97 -13.84
CA LEU A 313 -8.20 7.35 -13.75
C LEU A 313 -7.02 7.60 -14.69
N ALA A 314 -6.06 6.67 -14.75
CA ALA A 314 -4.92 6.78 -15.66
C ALA A 314 -5.36 6.85 -17.13
N VAL A 315 -6.29 5.99 -17.56
CA VAL A 315 -6.83 5.97 -18.93
C VAL A 315 -7.55 7.29 -19.25
N ILE A 316 -8.37 7.80 -18.33
CA ILE A 316 -9.06 9.08 -18.50
C ILE A 316 -8.05 10.23 -18.66
N LEU A 317 -7.02 10.30 -17.81
CA LEU A 317 -5.99 11.32 -17.87
C LEU A 317 -5.18 11.28 -19.18
N LEU A 318 -4.80 10.07 -19.64
CA LEU A 318 -4.11 9.88 -20.91
C LEU A 318 -4.99 10.28 -22.10
N TYR A 319 -6.26 9.92 -22.08
CA TYR A 319 -7.23 10.33 -23.11
C TYR A 319 -7.34 11.86 -23.18
N LEU A 320 -7.49 12.53 -22.02
CA LEU A 320 -7.55 13.99 -21.95
C LEU A 320 -6.26 14.65 -22.43
N ALA A 321 -5.10 14.10 -22.05
CA ALA A 321 -3.79 14.56 -22.51
C ALA A 321 -3.67 14.49 -24.04
N ILE A 322 -4.05 13.36 -24.66
CA ILE A 322 -4.04 13.19 -26.12
C ILE A 322 -4.98 14.19 -26.80
N ARG A 323 -6.20 14.37 -26.26
CA ARG A 323 -7.17 15.33 -26.79
C ARG A 323 -6.64 16.75 -26.73
N MET A 324 -5.93 17.10 -25.67
CA MET A 324 -5.39 18.45 -25.50
C MET A 324 -4.16 18.71 -26.36
N ILE A 325 -3.30 17.71 -26.59
CA ILE A 325 -2.16 17.81 -27.52
C ILE A 325 -2.61 18.20 -28.93
N ARG A 326 -3.80 17.75 -29.37
CA ARG A 326 -4.36 18.16 -30.67
C ARG A 326 -4.54 19.67 -30.78
N ARG A 327 -4.74 20.36 -29.65
CA ARG A 327 -4.96 21.81 -29.55
C ARG A 327 -3.69 22.61 -29.26
N ILE A 328 -2.55 21.96 -29.03
CA ILE A 328 -1.28 22.66 -28.80
C ILE A 328 -0.76 23.17 -30.15
N ALA A 329 -0.51 24.48 -30.24
CA ALA A 329 -0.06 25.18 -31.45
C ALA A 329 1.44 25.01 -31.67
#